data_AF-A0A657PMC9-F1
#
_entry.id   AF-A0A657PMC9-F1
#
_cell.length_a   1.000
_cell.length_b   1.000
_cell.length_c   1.000
_cell.angle_alpha   90.00
_cell.angle_beta   90.00
_cell.angle_gamma   90.00
#
_symmetry.space_group_name_H-M   'P 1'
#
loop_
_entity.id
_entity.type
_entity.pdbx_description
1 polymer ?
#
loop_
_entity_poly.entity_id
_entity_poly.type
_entity_poly.pdbx_seq_one_letter_code
_entity_poly.pdbx_strand_id
1 'polypeptide(L)'
;MPKRTDIKSILIIGAGPIVIGQACEFDYSGAQACKALREEGFRVILVNSNPATIMTDPDSADAVYIEPITWPTVSRIIEKERPDAL
;
A
#
# COMPACT_ATOMS: atom_id res chain seq x y z
N MET A 1 -19.23 -11.44 -6.04
CA MET A 1 -19.48 -10.02 -6.42
C MET A 1 -18.46 -9.66 -7.48
N PRO A 2 -18.86 -9.05 -8.60
CA PRO A 2 -17.91 -8.58 -9.61
C PRO A 2 -17.05 -7.43 -9.07
N LYS A 3 -15.94 -7.13 -9.77
CA LYS A 3 -15.07 -5.97 -9.50
C LYS A 3 -15.91 -4.68 -9.43
N ARG A 4 -15.62 -3.82 -8.44
CA ARG A 4 -16.20 -2.48 -8.33
C ARG A 4 -15.69 -1.56 -9.43
N THR A 5 -16.58 -0.81 -10.07
CA THR A 5 -16.26 0.10 -11.18
C THR A 5 -16.17 1.56 -10.76
N ASP A 6 -16.60 1.88 -9.55
CA ASP A 6 -16.56 3.22 -8.95
C ASP A 6 -15.24 3.51 -8.24
N ILE A 7 -14.41 2.50 -8.00
CA ILE A 7 -13.04 2.63 -7.45
C ILE A 7 -12.04 2.47 -8.59
N LYS A 8 -11.07 3.38 -8.68
CA LYS A 8 -9.96 3.30 -9.64
C LYS A 8 -8.60 3.25 -8.96
N SER A 9 -8.49 3.82 -7.77
CA SER A 9 -7.25 3.94 -7.01
C SER A 9 -7.44 3.55 -5.55
N ILE A 10 -6.49 2.80 -5.01
CA ILE A 10 -6.54 2.24 -3.66
C ILE A 10 -5.22 2.54 -2.95
N LEU A 11 -5.28 3.08 -1.73
CA LEU A 11 -4.11 3.28 -0.87
C LEU A 11 -4.00 2.14 0.13
N ILE A 12 -3.00 1.29 -0.05
CA ILE A 12 -2.62 0.26 0.92
C ILE A 12 -1.73 0.89 2.01
N ILE A 13 -2.03 0.60 3.27
CA ILE A 13 -1.23 1.00 4.42
C ILE A 13 -0.44 -0.22 4.90
N GLY A 14 0.89 -0.17 4.78
CA GLY A 14 1.79 -1.20 5.29
C GLY A 14 1.87 -1.20 6.82
N ALA A 15 2.52 -2.23 7.37
CA ALA A 15 2.63 -2.40 8.82
C ALA A 15 3.77 -1.59 9.46
N GLY A 16 4.76 -1.15 8.68
CA GLY A 16 5.94 -0.47 9.19
C GLY A 16 7.07 -1.42 9.58
N PRO A 17 7.98 -1.01 10.48
CA PRO A 17 9.12 -1.81 10.88
C PRO A 17 8.70 -3.11 11.57
N ILE A 18 9.51 -4.15 11.40
CA ILE A 18 9.29 -5.44 12.07
C ILE A 18 9.51 -5.28 13.58
N VAL A 19 8.54 -5.77 14.35
CA VAL A 19 8.60 -5.86 15.82
C VAL A 19 8.06 -7.20 16.30
N ILE A 20 8.36 -7.55 17.56
CA ILE A 20 7.77 -8.76 18.17
C ILE A 20 6.24 -8.60 18.19
N GLY A 21 5.54 -9.56 17.59
CA GLY A 21 4.08 -9.54 17.45
C GLY A 21 3.56 -8.87 16.17
N GLN A 22 4.43 -8.28 15.35
CA GLN A 22 4.08 -7.72 14.04
C GLN A 22 5.30 -7.78 13.11
N ALA A 23 5.39 -8.83 12.29
CA ALA A 23 6.60 -9.14 11.53
C ALA A 23 6.35 -9.34 10.03
N CYS A 24 7.08 -10.28 9.41
CA CYS A 24 7.15 -10.48 7.96
C CYS A 24 5.82 -10.89 7.33
N GLU A 25 4.85 -11.36 8.12
CA GLU A 25 3.53 -11.72 7.66
C GLU A 25 2.83 -10.56 6.93
N PHE A 26 3.13 -9.32 7.31
CA PHE A 26 2.55 -8.14 6.67
C PHE A 26 3.24 -7.72 5.39
N ASP A 27 4.52 -8.02 5.20
CA ASP A 27 5.17 -7.89 3.89
C ASP A 27 4.56 -8.91 2.92
N TYR A 28 4.43 -10.16 3.37
CA TYR A 28 3.79 -11.21 2.57
C TYR A 28 2.35 -10.84 2.17
N SER A 29 1.50 -10.46 3.13
CA SER A 29 0.13 -10.07 2.87
C SER A 29 0.03 -8.79 2.04
N GLY A 30 0.87 -7.78 2.33
CA GLY A 30 0.91 -6.52 1.60
C GLY A 30 1.34 -6.68 0.15
N ALA A 31 2.35 -7.50 -0.12
CA ALA A 31 2.81 -7.82 -1.47
C ALA A 31 1.73 -8.58 -2.27
N GLN A 32 1.03 -9.52 -1.63
CA GLN A 32 -0.11 -10.19 -2.26
C GLN A 32 -1.26 -9.24 -2.57
N ALA A 33 -1.58 -8.30 -1.67
CA ALA A 33 -2.60 -7.29 -1.89
C ALA A 33 -2.24 -6.37 -3.06
N CYS A 34 -0.98 -5.89 -3.11
CA CYS A 34 -0.49 -5.09 -4.23
C CYS A 34 -0.63 -5.84 -5.55
N LYS A 35 -0.18 -7.09 -5.60
CA LYS A 35 -0.26 -7.95 -6.78
C LYS A 35 -1.72 -8.15 -7.23
N ALA A 36 -2.60 -8.56 -6.32
CA ALA A 36 -4.00 -8.85 -6.64
C ALA A 36 -4.74 -7.60 -7.18
N LEU A 37 -4.54 -6.44 -6.56
CA LEU A 37 -5.19 -5.21 -7.01
C LEU A 37 -4.65 -4.72 -8.36
N ARG A 38 -3.35 -4.88 -8.62
CA ARG A 38 -2.75 -4.56 -9.92
C ARG A 38 -3.21 -5.50 -11.04
N GLU A 39 -3.30 -6.79 -10.77
CA GLU A 39 -3.83 -7.78 -11.73
C GLU A 39 -5.29 -7.49 -12.09
N GLU A 40 -6.07 -7.00 -11.12
CA GLU A 40 -7.42 -6.50 -11.36
C GLU A 40 -7.46 -5.12 -12.05
N GLY A 41 -6.32 -4.46 -12.27
CA GLY A 41 -6.23 -3.18 -12.96
C GLY A 41 -6.65 -1.97 -12.13
N PHE A 42 -6.47 -2.02 -10.81
CA PHE A 42 -6.52 -0.83 -9.95
C PHE A 42 -5.17 -0.12 -9.95
N ARG A 43 -5.21 1.20 -9.81
CA ARG A 43 -4.04 1.99 -9.45
C ARG A 43 -3.74 1.78 -7.97
N VAL A 44 -2.59 1.24 -7.63
CA VAL A 44 -2.20 0.96 -6.25
C VAL A 44 -1.22 2.03 -5.76
N ILE A 45 -1.57 2.66 -4.65
CA ILE A 45 -0.67 3.52 -3.88
C ILE A 45 -0.32 2.74 -2.62
N LEU A 46 0.94 2.73 -2.23
CA LEU A 46 1.41 2.07 -1.03
C LEU A 46 2.19 3.05 -0.15
N VAL A 47 1.94 3.03 1.16
CA VAL A 47 2.83 3.62 2.16
C VAL A 47 3.33 2.55 3.12
N ASN A 48 4.64 2.43 3.26
CA ASN A 48 5.26 1.58 4.27
C ASN A 48 6.64 2.12 4.65
N SER A 49 6.89 2.38 5.93
CA SER A 49 8.16 2.95 6.39
C SER A 49 9.31 1.94 6.43
N ASN A 50 9.06 0.64 6.23
CA ASN A 50 10.10 -0.38 6.24
C ASN A 50 10.68 -0.58 4.83
N PRO A 51 11.95 -0.21 4.57
CA PRO A 51 12.56 -0.36 3.26
C PRO A 51 12.96 -1.80 2.92
N ALA A 52 12.95 -2.72 3.89
CA ALA A 52 13.36 -4.11 3.70
C ALA A 52 12.15 -5.02 3.43
N THR A 53 11.26 -4.61 2.53
CA THR A 53 10.03 -5.33 2.19
C THR A 53 9.85 -5.45 0.68
N ILE A 54 9.36 -6.60 0.20
CA ILE A 54 9.07 -6.81 -1.23
C ILE A 54 7.92 -5.89 -1.68
N MET A 55 6.94 -5.64 -0.80
CA MET A 55 5.85 -4.73 -1.12
C MET A 55 6.32 -3.31 -1.45
N THR A 56 7.48 -2.87 -0.93
CA THR A 56 8.07 -1.54 -1.25
C THR A 56 9.00 -1.53 -2.45
N ASP A 57 9.16 -2.64 -3.17
CA ASP A 57 9.88 -2.63 -4.44
C ASP A 57 9.19 -1.66 -5.42
N PRO A 58 9.94 -0.90 -6.25
CA PRO A 58 9.35 0.10 -7.15
C PRO A 58 8.27 -0.45 -8.08
N ASP A 59 8.35 -1.73 -8.45
CA ASP A 59 7.42 -2.39 -9.36
C ASP A 59 6.22 -3.03 -8.65
N SER A 60 6.14 -2.96 -7.32
CA SER A 60 5.07 -3.57 -6.53
C SER A 60 3.78 -2.75 -6.53
N ALA A 61 3.84 -1.42 -6.61
CA ALA A 61 2.69 -0.51 -6.69
C ALA A 61 2.92 0.60 -7.73
N ASP A 62 1.88 1.32 -8.14
CA ASP A 62 2.02 2.46 -9.07
C ASP A 62 2.66 3.68 -8.39
N ALA A 63 2.47 3.83 -7.08
CA ALA A 63 3.13 4.82 -6.25
C ALA A 63 3.55 4.20 -4.92
N VAL A 64 4.85 4.19 -4.64
CA VAL A 64 5.42 3.65 -3.40
C VAL A 64 6.00 4.77 -2.54
N TYR A 65 5.55 4.85 -1.30
CA TYR A 65 6.01 5.81 -0.30
C TYR A 65 6.72 5.09 0.85
N ILE A 66 8.05 5.20 0.89
CA ILE A 66 8.85 4.78 2.04
C ILE A 66 8.93 5.95 3.03
N GLU A 67 7.84 6.15 3.74
CA GLU A 67 7.59 7.30 4.60
C GLU A 67 6.98 6.84 5.95
N PRO A 68 7.12 7.62 7.05
CA PRO A 68 6.57 7.25 8.35
C PRO A 68 5.05 7.02 8.31
N ILE A 69 4.59 5.88 8.82
CA ILE A 69 3.15 5.54 8.91
C ILE A 69 2.53 6.28 10.10
N THR A 70 2.36 7.58 9.94
CA THR A 70 1.70 8.47 10.89
C THR A 70 0.59 9.22 10.17
N TRP A 71 -0.51 9.52 10.87
CA TRP A 71 -1.66 10.19 10.25
C TRP A 71 -1.31 11.47 9.49
N PRO A 72 -0.36 12.35 9.92
CA PRO A 72 -0.03 13.55 9.16
C PRO A 72 0.67 13.23 7.83
N THR A 73 1.52 12.21 7.82
CA THR A 73 2.19 11.76 6.59
C THR A 73 1.21 11.09 5.65
N VAL A 74 0.38 10.18 6.17
CA VAL A 74 -0.65 9.51 5.36
C VAL A 74 -1.66 10.53 4.81
N SER A 75 -2.05 11.55 5.59
CA SER A 75 -2.92 12.63 5.14
C SER A 75 -2.32 13.41 3.97
N ARG A 76 -1.01 13.70 4.00
CA ARG A 76 -0.31 14.37 2.88
C ARG A 76 -0.27 13.50 1.62
N ILE A 77 -0.10 12.18 1.79
CA ILE A 77 -0.15 11.22 0.69
C ILE A 77 -1.57 11.19 0.11
N ILE A 78 -2.61 11.11 0.94
CA ILE A 78 -4.02 11.15 0.49
C ILE A 78 -4.33 12.45 -0.26
N GLU A 79 -3.87 13.60 0.24
CA GLU A 79 -4.09 14.89 -0.42
C GLU A 79 -3.45 14.95 -1.81
N LYS A 80 -2.23 14.42 -1.95
CA LYS A 80 -1.49 14.36 -3.21
C LYS A 80 -2.08 13.34 -4.19
N GLU A 81 -2.38 12.13 -3.69
CA GLU A 81 -2.71 10.96 -4.51
C GLU A 81 -4.20 10.78 -4.77
N ARG A 82 -5.05 11.34 -3.90
CA ARG A 82 -6.51 11.27 -3.92
C ARG A 82 -7.05 9.85 -4.19
N PRO A 83 -6.68 8.84 -3.36
CA PRO A 83 -7.18 7.49 -3.51
C PRO A 83 -8.71 7.45 -3.34
N ASP A 84 -9.38 6.60 -4.13
CA ASP A 84 -10.84 6.40 -4.03
C ASP A 84 -11.22 5.52 -2.82
N ALA A 85 -10.29 4.67 -2.37
CA ALA A 85 -10.44 3.79 -1.22
C ALA A 85 -9.11 3.58 -0.48
N LEU A 86 -9.21 3.12 0.78
CA LEU A 86 -8.12 2.68 1.64
C LEU A 86 -8.24 1.17 1.87
#